data_AF-A0A3N5RGM2-F1
#
_entry.id   AF-A0A3N5RGM2-F1
#
_cell.length_a   1.000
_cell.length_b   1.000
_cell.length_c   1.000
_cell.angle_alpha   90.00
_cell.angle_beta   90.00
_cell.angle_gamma   90.00
#
_symmetry.space_group_name_H-M   'P 1'
#
loop_
_entity.id
_entity.type
_entity.pdbx_description
1 polymer ?
#
loop_
_entity_poly.entity_id
_entity_poly.type
_entity_poly.pdbx_seq_one_letter_code
_entity_poly.pdbx_strand_id
1 'polypeptide(L)'
;IYYFENKNVTVSKNDRTLEEIDNDWSFDKRCYYRIVNRIKEGIEADVVGAIAGKLEKKLDVNVENIQKEDMLKQHPELTHEAAVQTLNEVLLPAMKEVGDKFGAGELILPFVLKSAECMKSAVSELEKYLIKKQGVSKGKLVLCTVYGDVHDIGKNLVKTIFTNNGYTVYDLGKQVPIQQIIEKIEEVQADAVGLSALLVSTSKQMQFFIEKARELDLKIPALCGGAAINSDYLNRIARGDEVYKAGVFYCKTAFDGLNVMNKLRSPERDKFVEEWNSKISKFNERKIAGIKTEIDSPVNQIIPVSSPPVAPYLDKPIILKPSEIDLEEVWSYLNKKSLFVLSWGIRGKSASKIGDPESLLLEWKKKVIDEDLFAPSVVYSYFRCNNKGNNLVVESNKQGEVVFEFPRSSKPKHLCITDYFGKQDTVAFQVVSVGQKTVSKIEELNSTNNYTDAYYLHGLAVETAEALAEWLHNRIRKELNIDRNRGLRYSWGYPSCPDTMQHYLVWKLIDPTRCGIGLTSAGQITPEYSTAAIVVHHPDAEYFIL
;
A
#
# COMPACT_ATOMS: atom_id res chain seq x y z
N ILE A 1 25.04 18.95 -0.80
CA ILE A 1 26.37 18.72 -0.20
C ILE A 1 26.85 17.37 -0.72
N TYR A 2 27.79 17.44 -1.67
CA TYR A 2 28.35 16.32 -2.42
C TYR A 2 29.29 15.50 -1.53
N TYR A 3 29.12 14.17 -1.49
CA TYR A 3 30.16 13.25 -1.01
C TYR A 3 29.86 11.83 -1.47
N PHE A 4 30.22 11.50 -2.71
CA PHE A 4 30.51 10.13 -3.15
C PHE A 4 31.50 10.22 -4.32
N GLU A 5 32.76 10.53 -4.00
CA GLU A 5 33.88 10.29 -4.91
C GLU A 5 34.65 9.04 -4.45
N ASN A 6 34.81 8.13 -5.41
CA ASN A 6 35.92 7.20 -5.58
C ASN A 6 36.39 6.38 -4.38
N LYS A 7 35.88 5.14 -4.30
CA LYS A 7 36.73 4.00 -3.97
C LYS A 7 36.51 2.88 -4.98
N ASN A 8 37.56 2.64 -5.76
CA ASN A 8 37.76 1.40 -6.53
C ASN A 8 37.64 0.22 -5.57
N VAL A 9 36.53 -0.51 -5.63
CA VAL A 9 36.38 -1.80 -4.98
C VAL A 9 36.76 -2.85 -6.00
N THR A 10 37.95 -3.41 -5.81
CA THR A 10 38.41 -4.63 -6.47
C THR A 10 37.35 -5.71 -6.25
N VAL A 11 36.72 -6.17 -7.33
CA VAL A 11 35.71 -7.23 -7.31
C VAL A 11 36.39 -8.53 -6.90
N SER A 12 36.32 -8.87 -5.61
CA SER A 12 36.54 -10.24 -5.18
C SER A 12 35.31 -11.05 -5.56
N LYS A 13 35.42 -11.85 -6.61
CA LYS A 13 34.50 -12.95 -6.93
C LYS A 13 34.40 -13.88 -5.71
N ASN A 14 33.37 -13.68 -4.92
CA ASN A 14 32.84 -14.68 -4.00
C ASN A 14 31.32 -14.52 -4.02
N ASP A 15 30.74 -14.78 -5.20
CA ASP A 15 29.36 -15.21 -5.33
C ASP A 15 29.23 -16.52 -4.56
N ARG A 16 28.75 -16.46 -3.32
CA ARG A 16 28.18 -17.63 -2.66
C ARG A 16 26.87 -17.93 -3.37
N THR A 17 26.98 -18.77 -4.40
CA THR A 17 25.86 -19.51 -4.99
C THR A 17 25.02 -20.12 -3.87
N LEU A 18 23.70 -20.05 -4.03
CA LEU A 18 22.73 -20.80 -3.23
C LEU A 18 23.27 -22.22 -3.06
N GLU A 19 23.57 -22.66 -1.83
CA GLU A 19 24.06 -24.02 -1.58
C GLU A 19 23.11 -25.01 -2.26
N GLU A 20 23.65 -25.80 -3.18
CA GLU A 20 22.91 -26.83 -3.91
C GLU A 20 22.16 -27.70 -2.90
N ILE A 21 20.87 -27.94 -3.15
CA ILE A 21 20.08 -28.77 -2.27
C ILE A 21 20.66 -30.18 -2.32
N ASP A 22 21.18 -30.60 -1.18
CA ASP A 22 21.78 -31.91 -1.01
C ASP A 22 20.73 -33.01 -1.18
N ASN A 23 20.98 -33.89 -2.14
CA ASN A 23 20.12 -35.02 -2.48
C ASN A 23 20.08 -36.10 -1.40
N ASP A 24 20.92 -36.01 -0.36
CA ASP A 24 20.89 -36.92 0.78
C ASP A 24 20.00 -36.40 1.92
N TRP A 25 19.52 -35.16 1.85
CA TRP A 25 18.62 -34.61 2.87
C TRP A 25 17.25 -35.28 2.82
N SER A 26 16.63 -35.43 4.00
CA SER A 26 15.23 -35.83 4.08
C SER A 26 14.34 -34.83 3.36
N PHE A 27 13.23 -35.30 2.78
CA PHE A 27 12.26 -34.44 2.11
C PHE A 27 11.72 -33.32 3.02
N ASP A 28 11.53 -33.62 4.31
CA ASP A 28 11.17 -32.62 5.34
C ASP A 28 12.21 -31.49 5.40
N LYS A 29 13.50 -31.85 5.47
CA LYS A 29 14.59 -30.87 5.53
C LYS A 29 14.70 -30.05 4.24
N ARG A 30 14.46 -30.67 3.07
CA ARG A 30 14.43 -29.95 1.79
C ARG A 30 13.28 -28.95 1.71
N CYS A 31 12.06 -29.37 2.07
CA CYS A 31 10.90 -28.48 2.14
C CYS A 31 11.18 -27.27 3.03
N TYR A 32 11.68 -27.52 4.24
CA TYR A 32 12.05 -26.47 5.19
C TYR A 32 13.08 -25.50 4.59
N TYR A 33 14.17 -26.05 4.06
CA TYR A 33 15.26 -25.26 3.51
C TYR A 33 14.83 -24.42 2.31
N ARG A 34 14.01 -24.98 1.41
CA ARG A 34 13.47 -24.27 0.25
C ARG A 34 12.65 -23.05 0.63
N ILE A 35 11.76 -23.18 1.62
CA ILE A 35 10.93 -22.06 2.10
C ILE A 35 11.83 -20.96 2.70
N VAL A 36 12.74 -21.33 3.61
CA VAL A 36 13.62 -20.37 4.29
C VAL A 36 14.58 -19.68 3.29
N ASN A 37 15.01 -20.39 2.25
CA ASN A 37 15.96 -19.89 1.26
C ASN A 37 15.34 -19.41 -0.06
N ARG A 38 14.00 -19.37 -0.14
CA ARG A 38 13.25 -18.80 -1.27
C ARG A 38 13.47 -19.55 -2.59
N ILE A 39 13.53 -20.89 -2.52
CA ILE A 39 13.75 -21.77 -3.69
C ILE A 39 12.42 -22.46 -4.00
N LYS A 40 11.73 -21.99 -5.05
CA LYS A 40 10.40 -22.51 -5.40
C LYS A 40 10.50 -23.82 -6.19
N GLU A 41 11.48 -23.94 -7.06
CA GLU A 41 11.58 -24.99 -8.07
C GLU A 41 11.72 -26.38 -7.42
N GLY A 42 10.70 -27.24 -7.53
CA GLY A 42 10.74 -28.62 -7.04
C GLY A 42 10.28 -28.80 -5.58
N ILE A 43 9.72 -27.75 -4.95
CA ILE A 43 9.11 -27.90 -3.62
C ILE A 43 7.91 -28.85 -3.63
N GLU A 44 7.17 -28.92 -4.72
CA GLU A 44 6.02 -29.81 -4.88
C GLU A 44 6.45 -31.28 -4.75
N ALA A 45 7.53 -31.67 -5.43
CA ALA A 45 8.08 -33.02 -5.35
C ALA A 45 8.57 -33.36 -3.94
N ASP A 46 9.21 -32.41 -3.26
CA ASP A 46 9.66 -32.62 -1.89
C ASP A 46 8.50 -32.72 -0.91
N VAL A 47 7.38 -32.01 -1.13
CA VAL A 47 6.16 -32.16 -0.32
C VAL A 47 5.57 -33.55 -0.50
N VAL A 48 5.47 -34.05 -1.72
CA VAL A 48 4.99 -35.43 -1.99
C VAL A 48 5.90 -36.45 -1.29
N GLY A 49 7.21 -36.27 -1.39
CA GLY A 49 8.19 -37.12 -0.70
C GLY A 49 8.09 -37.05 0.83
N ALA A 50 7.82 -35.88 1.39
CA ALA A 50 7.66 -35.66 2.83
C ALA A 50 6.39 -36.35 3.38
N ILE A 51 5.30 -36.33 2.61
CA ILE A 51 4.06 -37.04 2.95
C ILE A 51 4.28 -38.55 2.83
N ALA A 52 4.86 -39.01 1.71
CA ALA A 52 5.13 -40.42 1.47
C ALA A 52 6.04 -41.03 2.55
N GLY A 53 7.13 -40.34 2.92
CA GLY A 53 8.04 -40.83 3.96
C GLY A 53 7.41 -40.93 5.35
N LYS A 54 6.40 -40.09 5.67
CA LYS A 54 5.62 -40.22 6.92
C LYS A 54 4.64 -41.38 6.85
N LEU A 55 4.06 -41.62 5.68
CA LEU A 55 3.17 -42.76 5.43
C LEU A 55 3.95 -44.10 5.49
N GLU A 56 5.13 -44.17 4.88
CA GLU A 56 6.04 -45.32 4.92
C GLU A 56 6.37 -45.72 6.36
N LYS A 57 6.73 -44.74 7.21
CA LYS A 57 6.97 -44.97 8.64
C LYS A 57 5.74 -45.49 9.39
N LYS A 58 4.54 -45.11 8.98
CA LYS A 58 3.29 -45.58 9.60
C LYS A 58 2.92 -47.00 9.14
N LEU A 59 3.27 -47.36 7.90
CA LEU A 59 2.93 -48.65 7.29
C LEU A 59 4.05 -49.70 7.42
N ASP A 60 5.24 -49.32 7.88
CA ASP A 60 6.45 -50.17 7.96
C ASP A 60 6.85 -50.77 6.60
N VAL A 61 6.76 -49.96 5.53
CA VAL A 61 7.10 -50.36 4.15
C VAL A 61 8.08 -49.34 3.55
N ASN A 62 9.00 -49.81 2.71
CA ASN A 62 9.95 -48.97 2.00
C ASN A 62 9.66 -49.04 0.50
N VAL A 63 9.29 -47.91 -0.13
CA VAL A 63 8.81 -47.88 -1.51
C VAL A 63 9.69 -46.96 -2.36
N GLU A 64 10.26 -47.48 -3.44
CA GLU A 64 11.07 -46.70 -4.38
C GLU A 64 10.20 -45.66 -5.13
N ASN A 65 10.82 -44.51 -5.48
CA ASN A 65 10.18 -43.24 -5.91
C ASN A 65 9.08 -43.32 -6.98
N ILE A 66 8.97 -44.42 -7.74
CA ILE A 66 8.03 -44.57 -8.86
C ILE A 66 6.63 -45.01 -8.39
N GLN A 67 6.47 -45.49 -7.14
CA GLN A 67 5.17 -45.95 -6.59
C GLN A 67 4.58 -45.04 -5.50
N LYS A 68 5.23 -43.92 -5.16
CA LYS A 68 4.82 -43.07 -4.02
C LYS A 68 3.46 -42.41 -4.22
N GLU A 69 3.18 -41.85 -5.39
CA GLU A 69 1.88 -41.20 -5.67
C GLU A 69 0.72 -42.21 -5.66
N ASP A 70 0.96 -43.44 -6.12
CA ASP A 70 -0.03 -44.51 -6.10
C ASP A 70 -0.29 -45.00 -4.67
N MET A 71 0.75 -45.12 -3.84
CA MET A 71 0.62 -45.43 -2.42
C MET A 71 -0.17 -44.36 -1.67
N LEU A 72 0.07 -43.08 -1.95
CA LEU A 72 -0.67 -41.97 -1.34
C LEU A 72 -2.18 -42.04 -1.64
N LYS A 73 -2.56 -42.50 -2.84
CA LYS A 73 -3.96 -42.69 -3.25
C LYS A 73 -4.62 -43.92 -2.61
N GLN A 74 -3.85 -44.96 -2.30
CA GLN A 74 -4.36 -46.22 -1.73
C GLN A 74 -4.77 -46.09 -0.25
N HIS A 75 -4.16 -45.17 0.50
CA HIS A 75 -4.42 -44.98 1.93
C HIS A 75 -4.86 -43.54 2.28
N PRO A 76 -6.04 -43.07 1.83
CA PRO A 76 -6.43 -41.66 1.92
C PRO A 76 -6.48 -41.10 3.36
N GLU A 77 -6.90 -41.87 4.36
CA GLU A 77 -6.95 -41.39 5.76
C GLU A 77 -5.55 -41.22 6.36
N LEU A 78 -4.67 -42.19 6.16
CA LEU A 78 -3.29 -42.11 6.64
C LEU A 78 -2.49 -41.05 5.88
N THR A 79 -2.74 -40.90 4.58
CA THR A 79 -2.22 -39.84 3.73
C THR A 79 -2.66 -38.46 4.24
N HIS A 80 -3.92 -38.28 4.62
CA HIS A 80 -4.40 -37.04 5.22
C HIS A 80 -3.66 -36.70 6.51
N GLU A 81 -3.50 -37.66 7.42
CA GLU A 81 -2.73 -37.43 8.66
C GLU A 81 -1.27 -37.08 8.39
N ALA A 82 -0.63 -37.79 7.45
CA ALA A 82 0.74 -37.51 7.02
C ALA A 82 0.89 -36.12 6.40
N ALA A 83 -0.09 -35.68 5.60
CA ALA A 83 -0.15 -34.33 5.05
C ALA A 83 -0.33 -33.26 6.14
N VAL A 84 -1.24 -33.47 7.10
CA VAL A 84 -1.42 -32.59 8.26
C VAL A 84 -0.13 -32.49 9.08
N GLN A 85 0.57 -33.61 9.26
CA GLN A 85 1.83 -33.64 9.98
C GLN A 85 2.93 -32.87 9.23
N THR A 86 3.07 -33.05 7.91
CA THR A 86 4.00 -32.27 7.08
C THR A 86 3.71 -30.76 7.15
N LEU A 87 2.43 -30.37 7.13
CA LEU A 87 2.04 -28.97 7.29
C LEU A 87 2.49 -28.39 8.65
N ASN A 88 2.18 -29.09 9.74
CA ASN A 88 2.42 -28.59 11.10
C ASN A 88 3.88 -28.67 11.55
N GLU A 89 4.61 -29.70 11.14
CA GLU A 89 5.98 -29.95 11.61
C GLU A 89 7.07 -29.39 10.68
N VAL A 90 6.74 -29.13 9.41
CA VAL A 90 7.74 -28.69 8.41
C VAL A 90 7.40 -27.33 7.85
N LEU A 91 6.23 -27.18 7.22
CA LEU A 91 5.92 -25.98 6.44
C LEU A 91 5.65 -24.76 7.35
N LEU A 92 4.82 -24.93 8.39
CA LEU A 92 4.52 -23.85 9.33
C LEU A 92 5.75 -23.39 10.14
N PRO A 93 6.61 -24.29 10.66
CA PRO A 93 7.85 -23.89 11.33
C PRO A 93 8.82 -23.15 10.41
N ALA A 94 8.97 -23.57 9.16
CA ALA A 94 9.81 -22.86 8.18
C ALA A 94 9.31 -21.42 7.95
N MET A 95 8.01 -21.25 7.79
CA MET A 95 7.41 -19.93 7.61
C MET A 95 7.49 -19.06 8.88
N LYS A 96 7.40 -19.69 10.06
CA LYS A 96 7.64 -19.01 11.34
C LYS A 96 9.07 -18.44 11.40
N GLU A 97 10.09 -19.23 11.04
CA GLU A 97 11.47 -18.75 11.00
C GLU A 97 11.64 -17.56 10.04
N VAL A 98 11.01 -17.60 8.87
CA VAL A 98 10.99 -16.46 7.93
C VAL A 98 10.38 -15.22 8.58
N GLY A 99 9.26 -15.38 9.30
CA GLY A 99 8.61 -14.30 10.05
C GLY A 99 9.49 -13.74 11.17
N ASP A 100 10.13 -14.60 11.96
CA ASP A 100 11.03 -14.22 13.05
C ASP A 100 12.24 -13.45 12.52
N LYS A 101 12.85 -13.92 11.41
CA LYS A 101 13.97 -13.22 10.74
C LYS A 101 13.56 -11.86 10.17
N PHE A 102 12.34 -11.75 9.62
CA PHE A 102 11.82 -10.45 9.19
C PHE A 102 11.62 -9.50 10.38
N GLY A 103 11.01 -9.99 11.48
CA GLY A 103 10.81 -9.22 12.71
C GLY A 103 12.12 -8.74 13.34
N ALA A 104 13.19 -9.54 13.23
CA ALA A 104 14.54 -9.18 13.65
C ALA A 104 15.28 -8.24 12.67
N GLY A 105 14.69 -7.93 11.50
CA GLY A 105 15.31 -7.11 10.46
C GLY A 105 16.42 -7.84 9.67
N GLU A 106 16.47 -9.17 9.76
CA GLU A 106 17.39 -10.05 9.02
C GLU A 106 16.86 -10.42 7.62
N LEU A 107 15.56 -10.24 7.37
CA LEU A 107 14.95 -10.35 6.04
C LEU A 107 14.21 -9.06 5.69
N ILE A 108 14.20 -8.74 4.40
CA ILE A 108 13.42 -7.66 3.82
C ILE A 108 12.13 -8.21 3.21
N LEU A 109 11.17 -7.33 2.96
CA LEU A 109 9.84 -7.73 2.50
C LEU A 109 9.84 -8.56 1.20
N PRO A 110 10.63 -8.22 0.15
CA PRO A 110 10.69 -9.05 -1.06
C PRO A 110 11.10 -10.52 -0.79
N PHE A 111 11.97 -10.75 0.20
CA PHE A 111 12.40 -12.09 0.56
C PHE A 111 11.30 -12.88 1.26
N VAL A 112 10.52 -12.22 2.11
CA VAL A 112 9.36 -12.82 2.75
C VAL A 112 8.32 -13.20 1.70
N LEU A 113 8.11 -12.35 0.69
CA LEU A 113 7.19 -12.64 -0.41
C LEU A 113 7.63 -13.84 -1.25
N LYS A 114 8.92 -13.95 -1.62
CA LYS A 114 9.41 -15.15 -2.30
C LYS A 114 9.27 -16.43 -1.46
N SER A 115 9.52 -16.36 -0.14
CA SER A 115 9.28 -17.48 0.76
C SER A 115 7.78 -17.83 0.85
N ALA A 116 6.90 -16.83 0.81
CA ALA A 116 5.45 -17.02 0.77
C ALA A 116 4.99 -17.68 -0.54
N GLU A 117 5.57 -17.35 -1.68
CA GLU A 117 5.29 -18.01 -2.97
C GLU A 117 5.68 -19.49 -2.92
N CYS A 118 6.87 -19.77 -2.39
CA CYS A 118 7.38 -21.12 -2.16
C CYS A 118 6.44 -21.92 -1.22
N MET A 119 6.07 -21.32 -0.09
CA MET A 119 5.10 -21.87 0.87
C MET A 119 3.74 -22.14 0.21
N LYS A 120 3.25 -21.24 -0.65
CA LYS A 120 1.96 -21.42 -1.32
C LYS A 120 1.99 -22.56 -2.33
N SER A 121 3.07 -22.71 -3.11
CA SER A 121 3.29 -23.89 -3.96
C SER A 121 3.25 -25.18 -3.15
N ALA A 122 3.96 -25.21 -2.01
CA ALA A 122 3.99 -26.36 -1.11
C ALA A 122 2.60 -26.73 -0.57
N VAL A 123 1.85 -25.73 -0.08
CA VAL A 123 0.50 -25.93 0.46
C VAL A 123 -0.48 -26.35 -0.64
N SER A 124 -0.40 -25.76 -1.84
CA SER A 124 -1.28 -26.12 -2.96
C SER A 124 -1.06 -27.57 -3.40
N GLU A 125 0.17 -28.08 -3.33
CA GLU A 125 0.45 -29.49 -3.58
C GLU A 125 -0.08 -30.37 -2.44
N LEU A 126 0.18 -29.99 -1.19
CA LEU A 126 -0.26 -30.70 0.01
C LEU A 126 -1.78 -30.83 0.09
N GLU A 127 -2.52 -29.79 -0.31
CA GLU A 127 -3.99 -29.76 -0.32
C GLU A 127 -4.62 -30.87 -1.16
N LYS A 128 -3.93 -31.40 -2.18
CA LYS A 128 -4.40 -32.53 -2.98
C LYS A 128 -4.55 -33.82 -2.17
N TYR A 129 -3.82 -33.92 -1.07
CA TYR A 129 -3.73 -35.10 -0.20
C TYR A 129 -4.51 -34.94 1.11
N LEU A 130 -5.07 -33.75 1.36
CA LEU A 130 -5.94 -33.53 2.51
C LEU A 130 -7.36 -34.00 2.19
N ILE A 131 -7.88 -34.94 2.99
CA ILE A 131 -9.32 -35.13 3.09
C ILE A 131 -9.92 -33.81 3.59
N LYS A 132 -10.75 -33.17 2.77
CA LYS A 132 -11.48 -31.95 3.14
C LYS A 132 -12.45 -32.25 4.29
N LYS A 133 -11.97 -32.19 5.53
CA LYS A 133 -12.82 -31.81 6.65
C LYS A 133 -13.10 -30.33 6.47
N GLN A 134 -14.33 -29.97 6.11
CA GLN A 134 -14.75 -28.58 6.16
C GLN A 134 -14.38 -27.98 7.54
N GLY A 135 -13.56 -26.92 7.59
CA GLY A 135 -13.54 -26.01 8.74
C GLY A 135 -12.32 -25.91 9.65
N VAL A 136 -11.13 -26.46 9.36
CA VAL A 136 -9.95 -26.26 10.24
C VAL A 136 -9.17 -25.00 9.86
N SER A 137 -9.56 -23.87 10.44
CA SER A 137 -8.87 -22.57 10.34
C SER A 137 -8.42 -22.11 11.72
N LYS A 138 -7.26 -21.44 11.83
CA LYS A 138 -6.87 -20.80 13.11
C LYS A 138 -7.84 -19.67 13.50
N GLY A 139 -8.51 -19.08 12.53
CA GLY A 139 -9.55 -18.07 12.68
C GLY A 139 -9.92 -17.42 11.35
N LYS A 140 -11.08 -16.79 11.30
CA LYS A 140 -11.62 -16.10 10.13
C LYS A 140 -11.46 -14.58 10.28
N LEU A 141 -10.80 -13.95 9.31
CA LEU A 141 -10.63 -12.50 9.24
C LEU A 141 -11.41 -11.96 8.03
N VAL A 142 -12.34 -11.03 8.25
CA VAL A 142 -12.86 -10.18 7.17
C VAL A 142 -11.91 -9.00 7.00
N LEU A 143 -11.41 -8.75 5.80
CA LEU A 143 -10.38 -7.75 5.55
C LEU A 143 -10.79 -6.84 4.39
N CYS A 144 -10.70 -5.52 4.57
CA CYS A 144 -11.09 -4.57 3.54
C CYS A 144 -10.34 -3.24 3.64
N THR A 145 -10.24 -2.54 2.50
CA THR A 145 -9.98 -1.09 2.50
C THR A 145 -11.31 -0.37 2.60
N VAL A 146 -11.40 0.57 3.54
CA VAL A 146 -12.64 1.27 3.87
C VAL A 146 -13.22 2.05 2.69
N TYR A 147 -14.51 2.37 2.77
CA TYR A 147 -15.22 3.10 1.72
C TYR A 147 -14.52 4.40 1.31
N GLY A 148 -14.47 4.64 0.00
CA GLY A 148 -13.83 5.83 -0.57
C GLY A 148 -12.30 5.76 -0.60
N ASP A 149 -11.66 4.72 -0.06
CA ASP A 149 -10.23 4.51 -0.16
C ASP A 149 -9.91 3.38 -1.14
N VAL A 150 -9.02 3.68 -2.08
CA VAL A 150 -8.60 2.77 -3.15
C VAL A 150 -7.32 2.02 -2.79
N HIS A 151 -6.54 2.54 -1.84
CA HIS A 151 -5.20 2.04 -1.59
C HIS A 151 -5.26 0.73 -0.81
N ASP A 152 -4.80 -0.36 -1.42
CA ASP A 152 -5.05 -1.71 -0.90
C ASP A 152 -3.76 -2.53 -0.73
N ILE A 153 -2.60 -1.90 -0.91
CA ILE A 153 -1.26 -2.53 -0.87
C ILE A 153 -0.99 -3.14 0.49
N GLY A 154 -1.11 -2.33 1.54
CA GLY A 154 -0.91 -2.78 2.92
C GLY A 154 -1.89 -3.89 3.27
N LYS A 155 -3.14 -3.79 2.80
CA LYS A 155 -4.18 -4.82 2.96
C LYS A 155 -3.80 -6.12 2.26
N ASN A 156 -3.36 -6.08 1.00
CA ASN A 156 -2.96 -7.27 0.25
C ASN A 156 -1.75 -7.95 0.90
N LEU A 157 -0.80 -7.17 1.42
CA LEU A 157 0.29 -7.72 2.20
C LEU A 157 -0.21 -8.41 3.49
N VAL A 158 -1.13 -7.76 4.24
CA VAL A 158 -1.76 -8.34 5.42
C VAL A 158 -2.50 -9.63 5.10
N LYS A 159 -3.29 -9.65 4.01
CA LYS A 159 -4.00 -10.84 3.51
C LYS A 159 -3.04 -12.00 3.31
N THR A 160 -1.95 -11.76 2.57
CA THR A 160 -0.94 -12.77 2.28
C THR A 160 -0.31 -13.27 3.58
N ILE A 161 0.06 -12.39 4.50
CA ILE A 161 0.65 -12.77 5.79
C ILE A 161 -0.32 -13.60 6.63
N PHE A 162 -1.59 -13.22 6.76
CA PHE A 162 -2.58 -13.97 7.53
C PHE A 162 -2.89 -15.33 6.91
N THR A 163 -3.10 -15.38 5.60
CA THR A 163 -3.34 -16.63 4.86
C THR A 163 -2.18 -17.61 5.05
N ASN A 164 -0.95 -17.12 4.95
CA ASN A 164 0.25 -17.93 5.16
C ASN A 164 0.44 -18.40 6.60
N ASN A 165 -0.19 -17.74 7.56
CA ASN A 165 -0.15 -18.13 8.97
C ASN A 165 -1.30 -19.05 9.39
N GLY A 166 -2.11 -19.53 8.45
CA GLY A 166 -3.19 -20.49 8.69
C GLY A 166 -4.54 -19.87 9.08
N TYR A 167 -4.73 -18.57 8.81
CA TYR A 167 -6.02 -17.89 8.94
C TYR A 167 -6.79 -17.92 7.63
N THR A 168 -8.12 -17.98 7.71
CA THR A 168 -8.99 -17.80 6.55
C THR A 168 -9.29 -16.31 6.39
N VAL A 169 -8.84 -15.71 5.30
CA VAL A 169 -9.05 -14.28 5.02
C VAL A 169 -10.14 -14.10 3.96
N TYR A 170 -11.22 -13.44 4.35
CA TYR A 170 -12.28 -12.98 3.45
C TYR A 170 -11.98 -11.53 3.07
N ASP A 171 -11.26 -11.38 1.97
CA ASP A 171 -10.89 -10.08 1.44
C ASP A 171 -12.03 -9.49 0.60
N LEU A 172 -12.63 -8.40 1.09
CA LEU A 172 -13.71 -7.68 0.40
C LEU A 172 -13.18 -6.67 -0.63
N GLY A 173 -11.86 -6.51 -0.75
CA GLY A 173 -11.23 -5.58 -1.68
C GLY A 173 -11.14 -4.17 -1.11
N LYS A 174 -11.35 -3.19 -1.99
CA LYS A 174 -11.20 -1.75 -1.74
C LYS A 174 -12.51 -1.00 -1.96
N GLN A 175 -12.63 0.20 -1.37
CA GLN A 175 -13.85 1.01 -1.36
C GLN A 175 -15.08 0.28 -0.77
N VAL A 176 -14.89 -0.50 0.28
CA VAL A 176 -15.94 -1.38 0.82
C VAL A 176 -16.90 -0.60 1.73
N PRO A 177 -18.21 -0.54 1.42
CA PRO A 177 -19.21 0.08 2.30
C PRO A 177 -19.37 -0.66 3.63
N ILE A 178 -19.67 0.07 4.71
CA ILE A 178 -19.83 -0.50 6.07
C ILE A 178 -20.87 -1.63 6.10
N GLN A 179 -21.99 -1.45 5.38
CA GLN A 179 -23.04 -2.45 5.29
C GLN A 179 -22.52 -3.80 4.78
N GLN A 180 -21.70 -3.78 3.72
CA GLN A 180 -21.10 -4.98 3.14
C GLN A 180 -20.11 -5.65 4.11
N ILE A 181 -19.41 -4.86 4.93
CA ILE A 181 -18.51 -5.37 5.97
C ILE A 181 -19.32 -6.14 7.02
N ILE A 182 -20.41 -5.55 7.52
CA ILE A 182 -21.28 -6.14 8.54
C ILE A 182 -21.93 -7.43 8.02
N GLU A 183 -22.52 -7.38 6.82
CA GLU A 183 -23.12 -8.55 6.17
C GLU A 183 -22.12 -9.69 6.03
N LYS A 184 -20.88 -9.39 5.63
CA LYS A 184 -19.84 -10.42 5.52
C LYS A 184 -19.43 -10.99 6.88
N ILE A 185 -19.30 -10.14 7.90
CA ILE A 185 -18.97 -10.56 9.27
C ILE A 185 -19.99 -11.59 9.77
N GLU A 186 -21.27 -11.31 9.56
CA GLU A 186 -22.38 -12.20 9.95
C GLU A 186 -22.42 -13.47 9.10
N GLU A 187 -22.29 -13.34 7.77
CA GLU A 187 -22.31 -14.47 6.83
C GLU A 187 -21.25 -15.51 7.17
N VAL A 188 -20.00 -15.07 7.40
CA VAL A 188 -18.88 -15.98 7.60
C VAL A 188 -18.61 -16.31 9.07
N GLN A 189 -19.30 -15.63 9.99
CA GLN A 189 -19.03 -15.67 11.43
C GLN A 189 -17.55 -15.35 11.70
N ALA A 190 -17.15 -14.13 11.32
CA ALA A 190 -15.75 -13.69 11.41
C ALA A 190 -15.29 -13.55 12.86
N ASP A 191 -14.05 -13.97 13.13
CA ASP A 191 -13.41 -13.82 14.45
C ASP A 191 -12.88 -12.41 14.69
N ALA A 192 -12.54 -11.70 13.61
CA ALA A 192 -12.10 -10.31 13.64
C ALA A 192 -12.34 -9.61 12.29
N VAL A 193 -12.34 -8.28 12.31
CA VAL A 193 -12.40 -7.44 11.12
C VAL A 193 -11.12 -6.61 10.99
N GLY A 194 -10.52 -6.60 9.80
CA GLY A 194 -9.36 -5.80 9.44
C GLY A 194 -9.77 -4.60 8.58
N LEU A 195 -9.51 -3.39 9.06
CA LEU A 195 -9.82 -2.14 8.36
C LEU A 195 -8.52 -1.43 7.96
N SER A 196 -8.38 -1.12 6.67
CA SER A 196 -7.25 -0.37 6.12
C SER A 196 -7.70 1.00 5.59
N ALA A 197 -6.95 2.05 5.91
CA ALA A 197 -7.10 3.39 5.31
C ALA A 197 -5.73 4.08 5.13
N LEU A 198 -5.49 4.65 3.94
CA LEU A 198 -4.29 5.43 3.65
C LEU A 198 -4.49 6.92 3.96
N LEU A 199 -5.70 7.46 3.78
CA LEU A 199 -5.96 8.90 3.87
C LEU A 199 -6.67 9.30 5.17
N VAL A 200 -6.43 10.55 5.60
CA VAL A 200 -7.05 11.10 6.82
C VAL A 200 -8.56 11.33 6.62
N SER A 201 -9.00 11.60 5.40
CA SER A 201 -10.43 11.73 5.09
C SER A 201 -11.16 10.39 5.16
N THR A 202 -10.53 9.32 4.66
CA THR A 202 -11.11 7.97 4.62
C THR A 202 -11.01 7.24 5.95
N SER A 203 -10.05 7.60 6.83
CA SER A 203 -9.94 7.02 8.17
C SER A 203 -11.19 7.19 9.02
N LYS A 204 -12.00 8.24 8.77
CA LYS A 204 -13.31 8.46 9.42
C LYS A 204 -14.28 7.30 9.22
N GLN A 205 -14.14 6.53 8.15
CA GLN A 205 -14.95 5.32 7.95
C GLN A 205 -14.72 4.28 9.04
N MET A 206 -13.54 4.23 9.65
CA MET A 206 -13.28 3.38 10.81
C MET A 206 -14.10 3.83 12.02
N GLN A 207 -14.21 5.14 12.24
CA GLN A 207 -15.07 5.69 13.30
C GLN A 207 -16.53 5.31 13.08
N PHE A 208 -17.06 5.54 11.88
CA PHE A 208 -18.43 5.17 11.53
C PHE A 208 -18.69 3.68 11.67
N PHE A 209 -17.72 2.83 11.30
CA PHE A 209 -17.82 1.39 11.52
C PHE A 209 -17.94 1.06 13.01
N ILE A 210 -17.09 1.63 13.88
CA ILE A 210 -17.12 1.34 15.32
C ILE A 210 -18.41 1.88 15.98
N GLU A 211 -18.90 3.04 15.56
CA GLU A 211 -20.20 3.58 16.01
C GLU A 211 -21.35 2.64 15.63
N LYS A 212 -21.39 2.18 14.37
CA LYS A 212 -22.38 1.19 13.93
C LYS A 212 -22.24 -0.15 14.62
N ALA A 213 -21.02 -0.59 14.88
CA ALA A 213 -20.75 -1.82 15.62
C ALA A 213 -21.26 -1.74 17.07
N ARG A 214 -21.21 -0.56 17.71
CA ARG A 214 -21.84 -0.35 19.03
C ARG A 214 -23.36 -0.39 18.96
N GLU A 215 -23.95 0.31 17.99
CA GLU A 215 -25.41 0.35 17.81
C GLU A 215 -26.00 -1.06 17.62
N LEU A 216 -25.26 -1.94 16.95
CA LEU A 216 -25.65 -3.32 16.67
C LEU A 216 -25.14 -4.34 17.70
N ASP A 217 -24.50 -3.90 18.79
CA ASP A 217 -23.84 -4.74 19.81
C ASP A 217 -22.94 -5.84 19.20
N LEU A 218 -22.20 -5.51 18.14
CA LEU A 218 -21.27 -6.44 17.52
C LEU A 218 -20.14 -6.78 18.49
N LYS A 219 -19.88 -8.08 18.66
CA LYS A 219 -18.83 -8.60 19.55
C LYS A 219 -17.52 -8.90 18.82
N ILE A 220 -17.27 -8.20 17.71
CA ILE A 220 -16.13 -8.46 16.83
C ILE A 220 -14.97 -7.50 17.12
N PRO A 221 -13.76 -8.00 17.43
CA PRO A 221 -12.56 -7.18 17.50
C PRO A 221 -12.22 -6.54 16.16
N ALA A 222 -11.84 -5.26 16.18
CA ALA A 222 -11.39 -4.52 15.00
C ALA A 222 -9.86 -4.33 15.02
N LEU A 223 -9.19 -4.74 13.94
CA LEU A 223 -7.77 -4.51 13.69
C LEU A 223 -7.66 -3.39 12.65
N CYS A 224 -7.19 -2.22 13.08
CA CYS A 224 -7.16 -1.03 12.24
C CYS A 224 -5.71 -0.63 11.90
N GLY A 225 -5.45 -0.36 10.62
CA GLY A 225 -4.13 0.02 10.15
C GLY A 225 -4.14 0.91 8.91
N GLY A 226 -2.94 1.27 8.44
CA GLY A 226 -2.73 2.15 7.29
C GLY A 226 -2.08 3.49 7.65
N ALA A 227 -1.54 4.20 6.66
CA ALA A 227 -0.59 5.30 6.89
C ALA A 227 -1.20 6.52 7.61
N ALA A 228 -2.50 6.78 7.42
CA ALA A 228 -3.21 7.87 8.11
C ALA A 228 -3.58 7.54 9.56
N ILE A 229 -3.38 6.30 10.02
CA ILE A 229 -3.85 5.83 11.31
C ILE A 229 -2.75 5.88 12.36
N ASN A 230 -3.09 6.35 13.54
CA ASN A 230 -2.24 6.31 14.72
C ASN A 230 -3.00 5.82 15.95
N SER A 231 -2.25 5.47 16.99
CA SER A 231 -2.78 4.95 18.26
C SER A 231 -3.77 5.91 18.91
N ASP A 232 -3.50 7.21 18.94
CA ASP A 232 -4.34 8.18 19.65
C ASP A 232 -5.72 8.35 18.98
N TYR A 233 -5.74 8.41 17.65
CA TYR A 233 -6.96 8.46 16.86
C TYR A 233 -7.85 7.24 17.14
N LEU A 234 -7.27 6.03 17.14
CA LEU A 234 -8.04 4.81 17.43
C LEU A 234 -8.46 4.72 18.89
N ASN A 235 -7.62 5.11 19.84
CA ASN A 235 -7.99 5.11 21.27
C ASN A 235 -9.19 6.04 21.52
N ARG A 236 -9.25 7.19 20.82
CA ARG A 236 -10.41 8.09 20.87
C ARG A 236 -11.67 7.44 20.33
N ILE A 237 -11.59 6.82 19.15
CA ILE A 237 -12.74 6.13 18.54
C ILE A 237 -13.20 4.97 19.42
N ALA A 238 -12.26 4.19 19.96
CA ALA A 238 -12.51 3.06 20.84
C ALA A 238 -13.19 3.47 22.15
N ARG A 239 -12.76 4.60 22.73
CA ARG A 239 -13.36 5.17 23.93
C ARG A 239 -14.77 5.67 23.67
N GLY A 240 -14.96 6.53 22.67
CA GLY A 240 -16.26 7.15 22.36
C GLY A 240 -17.00 7.69 23.60
N ASP A 241 -18.33 7.66 23.55
CA ASP A 241 -19.19 7.86 24.73
C ASP A 241 -19.18 6.62 25.63
N GLU A 242 -19.20 5.43 25.01
CA GLU A 242 -19.02 4.14 25.66
C GLU A 242 -17.91 3.33 24.98
N VAL A 243 -17.10 2.64 25.80
CA VAL A 243 -15.99 1.83 25.30
C VAL A 243 -16.53 0.66 24.48
N TYR A 244 -16.05 0.51 23.25
CA TYR A 244 -16.35 -0.65 22.43
C TYR A 244 -15.62 -1.90 22.98
N LYS A 245 -16.33 -2.70 23.77
CA LYS A 245 -15.77 -3.77 24.62
C LYS A 245 -15.08 -4.90 23.85
N ALA A 246 -15.42 -5.10 22.58
CA ALA A 246 -14.83 -6.15 21.75
C ALA A 246 -13.37 -5.85 21.32
N GLY A 247 -12.92 -4.60 21.45
CA GLY A 247 -11.55 -4.20 21.17
C GLY A 247 -11.34 -3.52 19.83
N VAL A 248 -10.56 -2.45 19.84
CA VAL A 248 -10.07 -1.74 18.65
C VAL A 248 -8.56 -1.62 18.75
N PHE A 249 -7.85 -2.38 17.91
CA PHE A 249 -6.41 -2.56 18.00
C PHE A 249 -5.72 -1.81 16.86
N TYR A 250 -4.78 -0.94 17.21
CA TYR A 250 -3.90 -0.30 16.24
C TYR A 250 -2.80 -1.26 15.80
N CYS A 251 -2.74 -1.54 14.50
CA CYS A 251 -1.73 -2.40 13.89
C CYS A 251 -0.87 -1.56 12.95
N LYS A 252 0.34 -1.21 13.38
CA LYS A 252 1.27 -0.41 12.57
C LYS A 252 1.80 -1.21 11.37
N THR A 253 2.00 -2.50 11.56
CA THR A 253 2.47 -3.44 10.54
C THR A 253 1.57 -4.67 10.46
N ALA A 254 1.68 -5.44 9.37
CA ALA A 254 0.94 -6.68 9.22
C ALA A 254 1.25 -7.72 10.31
N PHE A 255 2.49 -7.73 10.82
CA PHE A 255 2.90 -8.61 11.91
C PHE A 255 2.31 -8.20 13.26
N ASP A 256 2.12 -6.90 13.50
CA ASP A 256 1.37 -6.44 14.68
C ASP A 256 -0.06 -6.97 14.66
N GLY A 257 -0.71 -6.94 13.48
CA GLY A 257 -2.03 -7.52 13.27
C GLY A 257 -2.06 -9.02 13.55
N LEU A 258 -1.08 -9.76 13.03
CA LEU A 258 -0.95 -11.20 13.27
C LEU A 258 -0.76 -11.52 14.76
N ASN A 259 0.07 -10.75 15.46
CA ASN A 259 0.31 -10.90 16.90
C ASN A 259 -0.97 -10.64 17.71
N VAL A 260 -1.74 -9.60 17.36
CA VAL A 260 -3.04 -9.32 17.98
C VAL A 260 -4.00 -10.48 17.73
N MET A 261 -4.12 -10.96 16.49
CA MET A 261 -5.01 -12.07 16.15
C MET A 261 -4.65 -13.36 16.89
N ASN A 262 -3.36 -13.69 16.99
CA ASN A 262 -2.89 -14.85 17.73
C ASN A 262 -3.30 -14.78 19.21
N LYS A 263 -3.25 -13.59 19.84
CA LYS A 263 -3.73 -13.39 21.22
C LYS A 263 -5.24 -13.48 21.33
N LEU A 264 -5.97 -12.92 20.38
CA LEU A 264 -7.44 -12.99 20.35
C LEU A 264 -7.96 -14.43 20.17
N ARG A 265 -7.14 -15.32 19.60
CA ARG A 265 -7.45 -16.74 19.38
C ARG A 265 -6.79 -17.68 20.38
N SER A 266 -6.04 -17.15 21.36
CA SER A 266 -5.43 -17.96 22.42
C SER A 266 -6.33 -18.02 23.66
N PRO A 267 -6.05 -18.92 24.62
CA PRO A 267 -6.73 -18.94 25.92
C PRO A 267 -6.56 -17.63 26.72
N GLU A 268 -5.62 -16.77 26.35
CA GLU A 268 -5.36 -15.48 27.01
C GLU A 268 -6.24 -14.34 26.48
N ARG A 269 -7.16 -14.62 25.55
CA ARG A 269 -8.04 -13.63 24.92
C ARG A 269 -8.70 -12.70 25.93
N ASP A 270 -9.38 -13.26 26.93
CA ASP A 270 -10.20 -12.47 27.84
C ASP A 270 -9.34 -11.53 28.70
N LYS A 271 -8.20 -12.03 29.19
CA LYS A 271 -7.20 -11.22 29.89
C LYS A 271 -6.66 -10.10 29.00
N PHE A 272 -6.31 -10.41 27.74
CA PHE A 272 -5.79 -9.42 26.80
C PHE A 272 -6.81 -8.31 26.50
N VAL A 273 -8.09 -8.68 26.32
CA VAL A 273 -9.18 -7.73 26.09
C VAL A 273 -9.49 -6.90 27.34
N GLU A 274 -9.45 -7.48 28.53
CA GLU A 274 -9.61 -6.76 29.81
C GLU A 274 -8.50 -5.74 30.05
N GLU A 275 -7.24 -6.13 29.84
CA GLU A 275 -6.10 -5.22 29.93
C GLU A 275 -6.25 -4.04 28.96
N TRP A 276 -6.68 -4.31 27.73
CA TRP A 276 -6.98 -3.29 26.73
C TRP A 276 -8.14 -2.37 27.17
N ASN A 277 -9.25 -2.94 27.65
CA ASN A 277 -10.41 -2.19 28.13
C ASN A 277 -10.06 -1.25 29.29
N SER A 278 -9.24 -1.74 30.24
CA SER A 278 -8.73 -0.93 31.36
C SER A 278 -7.87 0.24 30.89
N LYS A 279 -7.03 0.00 29.87
CA LYS A 279 -6.20 1.04 29.25
C LYS A 279 -7.05 2.12 28.57
N ILE A 280 -8.05 1.73 27.77
CA ILE A 280 -8.91 2.66 27.04
C ILE A 280 -9.86 3.43 27.98
N SER A 281 -10.38 2.78 29.02
CA SER A 281 -11.21 3.46 30.02
C SER A 281 -10.44 4.57 30.75
N LYS A 282 -9.13 4.41 30.92
CA LYS A 282 -8.24 5.42 31.52
C LYS A 282 -7.66 6.41 30.50
N PHE A 283 -7.88 6.22 29.21
CA PHE A 283 -7.33 7.08 28.16
C PHE A 283 -8.00 8.44 28.18
N ASN A 284 -7.42 9.42 28.87
CA ASN A 284 -7.83 10.81 28.74
C ASN A 284 -7.06 11.44 27.58
N GLU A 285 -7.80 11.95 26.60
CA GLU A 285 -7.21 12.71 25.51
C GLU A 285 -6.45 13.89 26.12
N ARG A 286 -5.16 14.02 25.79
CA ARG A 286 -4.44 15.26 26.09
C ARG A 286 -5.14 16.34 25.29
N LYS A 287 -6.05 17.08 25.93
CA LYS A 287 -6.53 18.35 25.40
C LYS A 287 -5.28 19.18 25.13
N ILE A 288 -4.89 19.29 23.87
CA ILE A 288 -4.09 20.42 23.44
C ILE A 288 -4.96 21.60 23.87
N ALA A 289 -4.49 22.34 24.87
CA ALA A 289 -5.16 23.53 25.34
C ALA A 289 -5.49 24.33 24.08
N GLY A 290 -6.79 24.46 23.79
CA GLY A 290 -7.23 25.22 22.65
C GLY A 290 -6.62 26.60 22.83
N ILE A 291 -5.64 26.93 21.99
CA ILE A 291 -5.20 28.29 21.85
C ILE A 291 -6.42 28.97 21.23
N LYS A 292 -7.29 29.52 22.08
CA LYS A 292 -8.16 30.61 21.70
C LYS A 292 -7.24 31.78 21.41
N THR A 293 -6.65 31.82 20.24
CA THR A 293 -6.19 33.08 19.68
C THR A 293 -7.44 33.77 19.19
N GLU A 294 -7.90 34.74 19.97
CA GLU A 294 -8.64 35.87 19.42
C GLU A 294 -7.86 36.34 18.19
N ILE A 295 -8.48 36.22 17.01
CA ILE A 295 -7.86 36.62 15.75
C ILE A 295 -7.99 38.14 15.70
N ASP A 296 -6.95 38.83 16.15
CA ASP A 296 -6.59 40.11 15.55
C ASP A 296 -6.23 39.82 14.09
N SER A 297 -6.76 40.65 13.17
CA SER A 297 -6.75 40.42 11.72
C SER A 297 -5.46 39.74 11.20
N PRO A 298 -5.54 38.58 10.50
CA PRO A 298 -4.37 37.86 10.07
C PRO A 298 -3.73 38.60 8.90
N VAL A 299 -2.74 39.45 9.18
CA VAL A 299 -1.97 40.13 8.13
C VAL A 299 -0.97 39.11 7.57
N ASN A 300 -1.37 38.38 6.53
CA ASN A 300 -0.41 37.68 5.69
C ASN A 300 0.46 38.71 4.96
N GLN A 301 1.77 38.46 4.91
CA GLN A 301 2.77 39.30 4.26
C GLN A 301 3.07 38.88 2.81
N ILE A 302 2.47 37.79 2.30
CA ILE A 302 2.62 37.41 0.89
C ILE A 302 1.96 38.46 0.00
N ILE A 303 2.76 39.05 -0.88
CA ILE A 303 2.31 40.01 -1.90
C ILE A 303 2.34 39.28 -3.24
N PRO A 304 1.19 39.07 -3.91
CA PRO A 304 1.18 38.48 -5.23
C PRO A 304 2.09 39.22 -6.22
N VAL A 305 2.64 38.48 -7.18
CA VAL A 305 3.51 39.06 -8.20
C VAL A 305 2.75 40.08 -9.04
N SER A 306 3.38 41.24 -9.29
CA SER A 306 2.78 42.30 -10.11
C SER A 306 2.65 41.94 -11.59
N SER A 307 3.55 41.07 -12.07
CA SER A 307 3.55 40.56 -13.44
C SER A 307 3.52 39.03 -13.41
N PRO A 308 2.33 38.41 -13.46
CA PRO A 308 2.21 36.96 -13.48
C PRO A 308 2.77 36.36 -14.77
N PRO A 309 3.27 35.10 -14.74
CA PRO A 309 3.79 34.45 -15.93
C PRO A 309 2.68 34.29 -16.97
N VAL A 310 3.05 34.46 -18.24
CA VAL A 310 2.11 34.34 -19.36
C VAL A 310 2.12 32.89 -19.85
N ALA A 311 0.99 32.21 -19.71
CA ALA A 311 0.82 30.88 -20.27
C ALA A 311 0.75 30.92 -21.81
N PRO A 312 1.30 29.90 -22.50
CA PRO A 312 1.25 29.83 -23.96
C PRO A 312 -0.18 29.65 -24.51
N TYR A 313 -1.08 29.08 -23.73
CA TYR A 313 -2.50 28.91 -24.02
C TYR A 313 -3.28 28.91 -22.71
N LEU A 314 -4.54 29.32 -22.75
CA LEU A 314 -5.45 29.35 -21.61
C LEU A 314 -6.69 28.51 -21.90
N ASP A 315 -7.24 27.85 -20.88
CA ASP A 315 -8.46 27.02 -20.93
C ASP A 315 -8.48 26.02 -22.10
N LYS A 316 -7.31 25.45 -22.37
CA LYS A 316 -7.09 24.44 -23.41
C LYS A 316 -6.35 23.26 -22.79
N PRO A 317 -7.07 22.18 -22.43
CA PRO A 317 -6.43 20.97 -21.93
C PRO A 317 -5.48 20.38 -22.97
N ILE A 318 -4.22 20.20 -22.59
CA ILE A 318 -3.26 19.41 -23.34
C ILE A 318 -3.26 18.01 -22.77
N ILE A 319 -3.39 17.04 -23.66
CA ILE A 319 -3.36 15.62 -23.36
C ILE A 319 -2.16 15.03 -24.06
N LEU A 320 -1.30 14.33 -23.32
CA LEU A 320 -0.26 13.48 -23.91
C LEU A 320 -0.63 12.02 -23.65
N LYS A 321 -0.70 11.26 -24.73
CA LYS A 321 -1.00 9.82 -24.73
C LYS A 321 0.28 9.01 -24.47
N PRO A 322 0.17 7.70 -24.18
CA PRO A 322 1.34 6.85 -23.92
C PRO A 322 2.43 6.94 -24.99
N SER A 323 2.05 7.01 -26.28
CA SER A 323 2.98 7.10 -27.40
C SER A 323 3.76 8.43 -27.49
N GLU A 324 3.34 9.45 -26.75
CA GLU A 324 3.95 10.80 -26.74
C GLU A 324 4.81 11.03 -25.49
N ILE A 325 4.90 10.04 -24.60
CA ILE A 325 5.63 10.12 -23.33
C ILE A 325 6.82 9.16 -23.39
N ASP A 326 8.02 9.72 -23.35
CA ASP A 326 9.25 8.94 -23.24
C ASP A 326 9.49 8.53 -21.77
N LEU A 327 9.33 7.23 -21.48
CA LEU A 327 9.53 6.68 -20.15
C LEU A 327 10.97 6.83 -19.64
N GLU A 328 11.98 6.83 -20.51
CA GLU A 328 13.37 7.03 -20.07
C GLU A 328 13.60 8.47 -19.62
N GLU A 329 13.02 9.45 -20.31
CA GLU A 329 13.05 10.85 -19.86
C GLU A 329 12.33 11.00 -18.52
N VAL A 330 11.15 10.40 -18.37
CA VAL A 330 10.39 10.40 -17.11
C VAL A 330 11.22 9.77 -15.98
N TRP A 331 11.86 8.64 -16.24
CA TRP A 331 12.65 7.94 -15.22
C TRP A 331 13.92 8.68 -14.79
N SER A 332 14.35 9.71 -15.52
CA SER A 332 15.40 10.63 -15.02
C SER A 332 14.96 11.43 -13.79
N TYR A 333 13.65 11.53 -13.52
CA TYR A 333 13.05 12.19 -12.35
C TYR A 333 12.71 11.21 -11.21
N LEU A 334 13.05 9.92 -11.33
CA LEU A 334 12.79 8.94 -10.26
C LEU A 334 13.52 9.31 -8.96
N ASN A 335 12.80 9.31 -7.85
CA ASN A 335 13.40 9.34 -6.53
C ASN A 335 13.88 7.95 -6.13
N LYS A 336 15.09 7.59 -6.56
CA LYS A 336 15.69 6.26 -6.28
C LYS A 336 15.75 5.92 -4.79
N LYS A 337 15.97 6.92 -3.93
CA LYS A 337 15.96 6.70 -2.48
C LYS A 337 14.57 6.26 -2.03
N SER A 338 13.51 6.96 -2.45
CA SER A 338 12.14 6.55 -2.14
C SER A 338 11.83 5.16 -2.70
N LEU A 339 12.17 4.91 -3.97
CA LEU A 339 11.98 3.60 -4.60
C LEU A 339 12.64 2.46 -3.82
N PHE A 340 13.96 2.54 -3.60
CA PHE A 340 14.70 1.43 -2.98
C PHE A 340 14.32 1.25 -1.52
N VAL A 341 14.18 2.37 -0.80
CA VAL A 341 14.12 2.37 0.66
C VAL A 341 12.65 2.26 1.09
N LEU A 342 11.74 3.09 0.59
CA LEU A 342 10.31 3.07 0.96
C LEU A 342 9.53 2.00 0.18
N SER A 343 9.61 2.02 -1.15
CA SER A 343 8.72 1.21 -1.99
C SER A 343 9.17 -0.24 -2.12
N TRP A 344 10.48 -0.50 -2.23
CA TRP A 344 11.03 -1.86 -2.35
C TRP A 344 11.56 -2.43 -1.03
N GLY A 345 11.56 -1.63 0.05
CA GLY A 345 11.94 -2.09 1.39
C GLY A 345 13.40 -2.58 1.48
N ILE A 346 14.27 -2.14 0.59
CA ILE A 346 15.70 -2.47 0.56
C ILE A 346 16.40 -1.67 1.67
N ARG A 347 16.29 -2.18 2.89
CA ARG A 347 16.91 -1.61 4.10
C ARG A 347 17.45 -2.71 5.00
N GLY A 348 18.31 -2.33 5.94
CA GLY A 348 18.82 -3.24 6.96
C GLY A 348 19.94 -4.14 6.48
N LYS A 349 20.37 -5.06 7.35
CA LYS A 349 21.59 -5.87 7.14
C LYS A 349 21.50 -6.82 5.95
N SER A 350 20.29 -7.20 5.55
CA SER A 350 20.04 -8.13 4.44
C SER A 350 19.81 -7.46 3.09
N ALA A 351 19.78 -6.12 3.03
CA ALA A 351 19.69 -5.38 1.78
C ALA A 351 20.85 -5.74 0.81
N SER A 352 22.05 -6.00 1.34
CA SER A 352 23.22 -6.42 0.54
C SER A 352 23.03 -7.76 -0.17
N LYS A 353 22.07 -8.60 0.28
CA LYS A 353 21.79 -9.90 -0.34
C LYS A 353 20.90 -9.79 -1.59
N ILE A 354 20.26 -8.64 -1.84
CA ILE A 354 19.49 -8.43 -3.08
C ILE A 354 20.41 -8.22 -4.29
N GLY A 355 21.70 -7.95 -4.06
CA GLY A 355 22.61 -7.45 -5.07
C GLY A 355 22.55 -5.92 -5.16
N ASP A 356 22.97 -5.37 -6.30
CA ASP A 356 22.92 -3.93 -6.57
C ASP A 356 21.48 -3.48 -6.91
N PRO A 357 20.85 -2.59 -6.12
CA PRO A 357 19.51 -2.08 -6.40
C PRO A 357 19.39 -1.37 -7.76
N GLU A 358 20.48 -0.82 -8.30
CA GLU A 358 20.48 -0.19 -9.63
C GLU A 358 20.32 -1.22 -10.74
N SER A 359 20.98 -2.38 -10.63
CA SER A 359 20.81 -3.49 -11.58
C SER A 359 19.36 -3.98 -11.57
N LEU A 360 18.76 -4.14 -10.38
CA LEU A 360 17.35 -4.51 -10.25
C LEU A 360 16.43 -3.47 -10.89
N LEU A 361 16.73 -2.17 -10.73
CA LEU A 361 15.99 -1.10 -11.41
C LEU A 361 16.09 -1.19 -12.93
N LEU A 362 17.29 -1.43 -13.46
CA LEU A 362 17.48 -1.58 -14.91
C LEU A 362 16.73 -2.79 -15.47
N GLU A 363 16.73 -3.92 -14.76
CA GLU A 363 15.94 -5.10 -15.13
C GLU A 363 14.45 -4.79 -15.18
N TRP A 364 13.91 -4.12 -14.15
CA TRP A 364 12.51 -3.77 -14.09
C TRP A 364 12.10 -2.72 -15.13
N LYS A 365 12.94 -1.72 -15.38
CA LYS A 365 12.72 -0.77 -16.48
C LYS A 365 12.64 -1.49 -17.83
N LYS A 366 13.60 -2.37 -18.09
CA LYS A 366 13.61 -3.18 -19.32
C LYS A 366 12.35 -4.03 -19.43
N LYS A 367 11.95 -4.73 -18.35
CA LYS A 367 10.72 -5.52 -18.30
C LYS A 367 9.48 -4.68 -18.59
N VAL A 368 9.40 -3.46 -18.06
CA VAL A 368 8.30 -2.53 -18.33
C VAL A 368 8.21 -2.17 -19.82
N ILE A 369 9.35 -1.94 -20.48
CA ILE A 369 9.39 -1.61 -21.91
C ILE A 369 9.08 -2.85 -22.77
N ASP A 370 9.76 -3.97 -22.53
CA ASP A 370 9.67 -5.19 -23.33
C ASP A 370 8.27 -5.83 -23.25
N GLU A 371 7.62 -5.78 -22.08
CA GLU A 371 6.28 -6.32 -21.86
C GLU A 371 5.16 -5.26 -21.96
N ASP A 372 5.50 -4.01 -22.30
CA ASP A 372 4.57 -2.88 -22.41
C ASP A 372 3.70 -2.70 -21.14
N LEU A 373 4.30 -2.67 -19.96
CA LEU A 373 3.53 -2.73 -18.69
C LEU A 373 2.88 -1.41 -18.29
N PHE A 374 3.38 -0.28 -18.80
CA PHE A 374 2.92 1.07 -18.46
C PHE A 374 2.24 1.73 -19.66
N ALA A 375 1.12 2.40 -19.41
CA ALA A 375 0.39 3.18 -20.41
C ALA A 375 0.16 4.59 -19.87
N PRO A 376 1.23 5.38 -19.69
CA PRO A 376 1.16 6.65 -18.98
C PRO A 376 0.31 7.65 -19.76
N SER A 377 -0.39 8.52 -19.05
CA SER A 377 -1.15 9.62 -19.65
C SER A 377 -1.08 10.83 -18.75
N VAL A 378 -0.97 12.00 -19.36
CA VAL A 378 -0.99 13.25 -18.63
C VAL A 378 -1.95 14.25 -19.25
N VAL A 379 -2.60 15.03 -18.39
CA VAL A 379 -3.50 16.11 -18.77
C VAL A 379 -3.17 17.34 -17.95
N TYR A 380 -2.96 18.47 -18.62
CA TYR A 380 -2.73 19.74 -17.92
C TYR A 380 -3.30 20.91 -18.70
N SER A 381 -3.56 22.01 -18.00
CA SER A 381 -3.95 23.26 -18.63
C SER A 381 -3.66 24.46 -17.72
N TYR A 382 -3.72 25.64 -18.31
CA TYR A 382 -3.55 26.91 -17.64
C TYR A 382 -4.86 27.69 -17.68
N PHE A 383 -5.14 28.45 -16.64
CA PHE A 383 -6.34 29.26 -16.54
C PHE A 383 -6.03 30.62 -15.95
N ARG A 384 -6.89 31.59 -16.27
CA ARG A 384 -6.92 32.84 -15.51
C ARG A 384 -7.54 32.58 -14.14
N CYS A 385 -6.96 33.17 -13.11
CA CYS A 385 -7.51 33.08 -11.77
C CYS A 385 -7.45 34.41 -11.03
N ASN A 386 -8.28 34.51 -10.01
CA ASN A 386 -8.34 35.65 -9.11
C ASN A 386 -8.43 35.14 -7.67
N ASN A 387 -7.61 35.69 -6.80
CA ASN A 387 -7.75 35.50 -5.36
C ASN A 387 -8.98 36.27 -4.84
N LYS A 388 -9.84 35.58 -4.08
CA LYS A 388 -10.94 36.16 -3.30
C LYS A 388 -10.92 35.59 -1.87
N GLY A 389 -9.96 36.02 -1.08
CA GLY A 389 -9.78 35.59 0.31
C GLY A 389 -9.21 34.16 0.36
N ASN A 390 -9.97 33.23 0.94
CA ASN A 390 -9.59 31.81 0.96
C ASN A 390 -10.06 31.04 -0.30
N ASN A 391 -10.62 31.75 -1.28
CA ASN A 391 -11.12 31.17 -2.51
C ASN A 391 -10.24 31.55 -3.72
N LEU A 392 -9.88 30.56 -4.53
CA LEU A 392 -9.30 30.78 -5.87
C LEU A 392 -10.40 30.67 -6.90
N VAL A 393 -10.76 31.80 -7.52
CA VAL A 393 -11.75 31.85 -8.60
C VAL A 393 -11.02 31.61 -9.92
N VAL A 394 -11.34 30.51 -10.60
CA VAL A 394 -10.74 30.11 -11.87
C VAL A 394 -11.74 30.36 -13.00
N GLU A 395 -11.31 31.10 -14.02
CA GLU A 395 -12.13 31.45 -15.17
C GLU A 395 -11.98 30.39 -16.27
N SER A 396 -13.09 29.74 -16.66
CA SER A 396 -13.16 28.83 -17.81
C SER A 396 -14.21 29.30 -18.81
N ASN A 397 -13.87 29.30 -20.09
CA ASN A 397 -14.77 29.62 -21.19
C ASN A 397 -15.91 28.58 -21.31
N LYS A 398 -15.69 27.35 -20.82
CA LYS A 398 -16.68 26.26 -20.90
C LYS A 398 -17.59 26.20 -19.68
N GLN A 399 -17.05 26.52 -18.50
CA GLN A 399 -17.70 26.24 -17.21
C GLN A 399 -18.08 27.51 -16.42
N GLY A 400 -17.70 28.68 -16.93
CA GLY A 400 -17.76 29.94 -16.19
C GLY A 400 -16.73 29.97 -15.06
N GLU A 401 -17.10 30.54 -13.92
CA GLU A 401 -16.25 30.57 -12.74
C GLU A 401 -16.31 29.23 -11.97
N VAL A 402 -15.14 28.65 -11.72
CA VAL A 402 -14.96 27.48 -10.84
C VAL A 402 -14.18 27.93 -9.61
N VAL A 403 -14.73 27.70 -8.42
CA VAL A 403 -14.17 28.23 -7.17
C VAL A 403 -13.56 27.09 -6.35
N PHE A 404 -12.27 27.20 -6.07
CA PHE A 404 -11.54 26.31 -5.15
C PHE A 404 -11.42 26.97 -3.78
N GLU A 405 -11.66 26.22 -2.72
CA GLU A 405 -11.55 26.71 -1.34
C GLU A 405 -10.30 26.13 -0.69
N PHE A 406 -9.41 26.98 -0.20
CA PHE A 406 -8.19 26.54 0.47
C PHE A 406 -8.19 26.98 1.94
N PRO A 407 -7.90 26.04 2.87
CA PRO A 407 -7.85 26.38 4.28
C PRO A 407 -6.63 27.25 4.60
N ARG A 408 -6.81 28.15 5.56
CA ARG A 408 -5.75 29.03 6.07
C ARG A 408 -5.07 28.40 7.27
N SER A 409 -3.74 28.44 7.29
CA SER A 409 -2.93 27.93 8.40
C SER A 409 -3.14 28.73 9.69
N SER A 410 -3.18 28.03 10.82
CA SER A 410 -3.16 28.62 12.15
C SER A 410 -1.74 28.89 12.65
N LYS A 411 -0.71 28.58 11.85
CA LYS A 411 0.69 28.88 12.17
C LYS A 411 0.98 30.38 12.00
N PRO A 412 2.06 30.92 12.59
CA PRO A 412 2.31 32.36 12.63
C PRO A 412 2.30 33.10 11.27
N LYS A 413 2.64 32.41 10.17
CA LYS A 413 2.60 33.00 8.82
C LYS A 413 1.19 33.08 8.21
N HIS A 414 0.20 32.39 8.79
CA HIS A 414 -1.19 32.34 8.33
C HIS A 414 -1.37 32.09 6.83
N LEU A 415 -0.54 31.22 6.25
CA LEU A 415 -0.50 30.96 4.81
C LEU A 415 -1.78 30.28 4.32
N CYS A 416 -2.22 30.68 3.13
CA CYS A 416 -3.20 30.00 2.29
C CYS A 416 -2.66 29.94 0.86
N ILE A 417 -3.00 28.88 0.11
CA ILE A 417 -2.56 28.73 -1.31
C ILE A 417 -3.04 29.91 -2.16
N THR A 418 -4.22 30.47 -1.85
CA THR A 418 -4.80 31.59 -2.60
C THR A 418 -3.97 32.87 -2.50
N ASP A 419 -3.23 33.06 -1.42
CA ASP A 419 -2.47 34.27 -1.15
C ASP A 419 -1.34 34.49 -2.17
N TYR A 420 -0.91 33.44 -2.84
CA TYR A 420 0.11 33.48 -3.89
C TYR A 420 -0.38 33.99 -5.24
N PHE A 421 -1.70 34.15 -5.41
CA PHE A 421 -2.32 34.60 -6.66
C PHE A 421 -2.89 36.00 -6.51
N GLY A 422 -2.69 36.80 -7.56
CA GLY A 422 -3.21 38.15 -7.69
C GLY A 422 -4.52 38.23 -8.46
N LYS A 423 -4.76 39.39 -9.07
CA LYS A 423 -5.86 39.63 -10.00
C LYS A 423 -5.41 39.25 -11.42
N GLN A 424 -6.27 38.56 -12.17
CA GLN A 424 -5.99 38.10 -13.53
C GLN A 424 -4.68 37.29 -13.63
N ASP A 425 -4.39 36.53 -12.58
CA ASP A 425 -3.19 35.71 -12.45
C ASP A 425 -3.32 34.42 -13.28
N THR A 426 -2.26 33.61 -13.33
CA THR A 426 -2.20 32.36 -14.08
C THR A 426 -2.04 31.19 -13.12
N VAL A 427 -2.96 30.24 -13.16
CA VAL A 427 -2.87 28.96 -12.44
C VAL A 427 -2.74 27.81 -13.43
N ALA A 428 -1.95 26.79 -13.10
CA ALA A 428 -1.94 25.54 -13.85
C ALA A 428 -2.50 24.39 -13.01
N PHE A 429 -3.23 23.50 -13.67
CA PHE A 429 -3.69 22.24 -13.11
C PHE A 429 -3.09 21.10 -13.91
N GLN A 430 -2.63 20.07 -13.22
CA GLN A 430 -2.12 18.85 -13.84
C GLN A 430 -2.73 17.60 -13.22
N VAL A 431 -2.90 16.58 -14.03
CA VAL A 431 -3.30 15.22 -13.65
C VAL A 431 -2.43 14.25 -14.45
N VAL A 432 -1.79 13.31 -13.76
CA VAL A 432 -0.96 12.27 -14.39
C VAL A 432 -1.42 10.90 -13.94
N SER A 433 -1.20 9.89 -14.77
CA SER A 433 -1.41 8.49 -14.44
C SER A 433 -0.38 7.62 -15.14
N VAL A 434 0.06 6.54 -14.50
CA VAL A 434 0.83 5.44 -15.13
C VAL A 434 -0.08 4.55 -15.99
N GLY A 435 -1.40 4.63 -15.77
CA GLY A 435 -2.43 3.97 -16.60
C GLY A 435 -3.04 2.73 -15.97
N GLN A 436 -4.25 2.39 -16.43
CA GLN A 436 -5.03 1.25 -15.90
C GLN A 436 -4.35 -0.10 -16.17
N LYS A 437 -3.60 -0.20 -17.27
CA LYS A 437 -2.87 -1.41 -17.68
C LYS A 437 -1.99 -1.96 -16.55
N THR A 438 -1.30 -1.06 -15.84
CA THR A 438 -0.40 -1.40 -14.74
C THR A 438 -1.16 -1.96 -13.53
N VAL A 439 -2.31 -1.36 -13.19
CA VAL A 439 -3.18 -1.85 -12.10
C VAL A 439 -3.66 -3.26 -12.43
N SER A 440 -4.19 -3.48 -13.65
CA SER A 440 -4.64 -4.80 -14.09
C SER A 440 -3.52 -5.85 -14.04
N LYS A 441 -2.29 -5.48 -14.44
CA LYS A 441 -1.16 -6.41 -14.40
C LYS A 441 -0.76 -6.78 -12.97
N ILE A 442 -0.78 -5.81 -12.04
CA ILE A 442 -0.47 -6.08 -10.63
C ILE A 442 -1.54 -6.96 -10.00
N GLU A 443 -2.81 -6.75 -10.32
CA GLU A 443 -3.92 -7.62 -9.89
C GLU A 443 -3.77 -9.04 -10.45
N GLU A 444 -3.40 -9.17 -11.73
CA GLU A 444 -3.08 -10.46 -12.37
C GLU A 444 -1.93 -11.19 -11.66
N LEU A 445 -0.80 -10.51 -11.42
CA LEU A 445 0.36 -11.07 -10.74
C LEU A 445 0.01 -11.54 -9.32
N ASN A 446 -0.79 -10.76 -8.59
CA ASN A 446 -1.28 -11.17 -7.27
C ASN A 446 -2.20 -12.40 -7.35
N SER A 447 -3.11 -12.45 -8.33
CA SER A 447 -4.03 -13.58 -8.51
C SER A 447 -3.31 -14.88 -8.91
N THR A 448 -2.16 -14.76 -9.57
CA THR A 448 -1.32 -15.87 -10.02
C THR A 448 -0.21 -16.22 -9.01
N ASN A 449 -0.26 -15.64 -7.80
CA ASN A 449 0.73 -15.84 -6.73
C ASN A 449 2.16 -15.42 -7.11
N ASN A 450 2.33 -14.46 -8.00
CA ASN A 450 3.61 -13.84 -8.30
C ASN A 450 3.73 -12.51 -7.50
N TYR A 451 3.76 -12.64 -6.18
CA TYR A 451 3.69 -11.53 -5.24
C TYR A 451 4.91 -10.62 -5.28
N THR A 452 6.09 -11.20 -5.55
CA THR A 452 7.35 -10.48 -5.61
C THR A 452 7.38 -9.55 -6.83
N ASP A 453 6.96 -10.05 -7.99
CA ASP A 453 6.86 -9.22 -9.20
C ASP A 453 5.78 -8.16 -9.04
N ALA A 454 4.63 -8.52 -8.47
CA ALA A 454 3.57 -7.57 -8.16
C ALA A 454 4.09 -6.44 -7.28
N TYR A 455 4.87 -6.76 -6.24
CA TYR A 455 5.45 -5.81 -5.31
C TYR A 455 6.48 -4.87 -5.95
N TYR A 456 7.38 -5.39 -6.79
CA TYR A 456 8.38 -4.56 -7.47
C TYR A 456 7.75 -3.65 -8.52
N LEU A 457 6.87 -4.20 -9.37
CA LEU A 457 6.13 -3.44 -10.38
C LEU A 457 5.30 -2.34 -9.72
N HIS A 458 4.65 -2.65 -8.60
CA HIS A 458 3.94 -1.70 -7.78
C HIS A 458 4.84 -0.53 -7.34
N GLY A 459 5.98 -0.84 -6.71
CA GLY A 459 6.89 0.20 -6.23
C GLY A 459 7.41 1.09 -7.35
N LEU A 460 7.73 0.50 -8.51
CA LEU A 460 8.13 1.26 -9.70
C LEU A 460 6.99 2.12 -10.25
N ALA A 461 5.75 1.62 -10.26
CA ALA A 461 4.58 2.38 -10.72
C ALA A 461 4.31 3.59 -9.82
N VAL A 462 4.37 3.46 -8.50
CA VAL A 462 4.22 4.59 -7.56
C VAL A 462 5.25 5.68 -7.84
N GLU A 463 6.52 5.30 -7.91
CA GLU A 463 7.61 6.27 -8.12
C GLU A 463 7.61 6.83 -9.55
N THR A 464 7.12 6.07 -10.53
CA THR A 464 6.92 6.55 -11.90
C THR A 464 5.77 7.56 -11.96
N ALA A 465 4.69 7.39 -11.19
CA ALA A 465 3.62 8.39 -11.11
C ALA A 465 4.14 9.73 -10.56
N GLU A 466 4.98 9.69 -9.52
CA GLU A 466 5.64 10.88 -8.98
C GLU A 466 6.65 11.50 -9.96
N ALA A 467 7.42 10.66 -10.65
CA ALA A 467 8.36 11.10 -11.67
C ALA A 467 7.64 11.73 -12.87
N LEU A 468 6.50 11.17 -13.32
CA LEU A 468 5.63 11.76 -14.34
C LEU A 468 5.13 13.14 -13.91
N ALA A 469 4.70 13.24 -12.66
CA ALA A 469 4.21 14.50 -12.12
C ALA A 469 5.31 15.58 -12.04
N GLU A 470 6.57 15.21 -11.76
CA GLU A 470 7.69 16.17 -11.75
C GLU A 470 8.21 16.49 -13.16
N TRP A 471 8.26 15.50 -14.05
CA TRP A 471 8.57 15.71 -15.48
C TRP A 471 7.59 16.70 -16.11
N LEU A 472 6.29 16.50 -15.88
CA LEU A 472 5.25 17.42 -16.34
C LEU A 472 5.36 18.79 -15.67
N HIS A 473 5.62 18.83 -14.37
CA HIS A 473 5.81 20.09 -13.66
C HIS A 473 6.99 20.89 -14.21
N ASN A 474 8.12 20.24 -14.53
CA ASN A 474 9.25 20.88 -15.19
C ASN A 474 8.89 21.40 -16.59
N ARG A 475 8.08 20.66 -17.35
CA ARG A 475 7.52 21.15 -18.62
C ARG A 475 6.66 22.39 -18.41
N ILE A 476 5.78 22.38 -17.42
CA ILE A 476 4.94 23.53 -17.05
C ILE A 476 5.79 24.75 -16.71
N ARG A 477 6.86 24.58 -15.93
CA ARG A 477 7.79 25.66 -15.58
C ARG A 477 8.46 26.27 -16.82
N LYS A 478 8.92 25.43 -17.76
CA LYS A 478 9.51 25.87 -19.03
C LYS A 478 8.50 26.65 -19.87
N GLU A 479 7.27 26.14 -19.99
CA GLU A 479 6.19 26.78 -20.76
C GLU A 479 5.78 28.14 -20.16
N LEU A 480 5.82 28.28 -18.84
CA LEU A 480 5.58 29.55 -18.13
C LEU A 480 6.79 30.50 -18.07
N ASN A 481 7.94 30.08 -18.61
CA ASN A 481 9.22 30.81 -18.50
C ASN A 481 9.59 31.16 -17.05
N ILE A 482 9.38 30.23 -16.11
CA ILE A 482 9.78 30.38 -14.70
C ILE A 482 10.99 29.50 -14.36
N ASP A 483 11.86 30.02 -13.49
CA ASP A 483 13.06 29.32 -13.04
C ASP A 483 12.76 27.97 -12.39
N ARG A 484 13.70 27.03 -12.47
CA ARG A 484 13.55 25.68 -11.87
C ARG A 484 13.32 25.69 -10.36
N ASN A 485 13.82 26.71 -9.66
CA ASN A 485 13.66 26.87 -8.21
C ASN A 485 12.35 27.58 -7.83
N ARG A 486 11.53 27.96 -8.81
CA ARG A 486 10.24 28.64 -8.68
C ARG A 486 9.11 27.72 -9.16
N GLY A 487 7.92 27.90 -8.62
CA GLY A 487 6.76 27.07 -8.96
C GLY A 487 6.68 25.84 -8.08
N LEU A 488 5.75 25.82 -7.13
CA LEU A 488 5.48 24.65 -6.30
C LEU A 488 4.22 23.92 -6.76
N ARG A 489 4.26 22.60 -6.61
CA ARG A 489 3.18 21.69 -6.98
C ARG A 489 2.47 21.20 -5.73
N TYR A 490 1.24 21.64 -5.51
CA TYR A 490 0.42 21.22 -4.38
C TYR A 490 -0.58 20.15 -4.82
N SER A 491 -0.47 18.95 -4.25
CA SER A 491 -1.38 17.83 -4.53
C SER A 491 -2.44 17.71 -3.44
N TRP A 492 -3.70 17.51 -3.82
CA TRP A 492 -4.77 17.37 -2.83
C TRP A 492 -4.56 16.14 -1.94
N GLY A 493 -4.98 16.26 -0.68
CA GLY A 493 -4.72 15.27 0.38
C GLY A 493 -3.47 15.56 1.21
N TYR A 494 -2.59 16.45 0.74
CA TYR A 494 -1.47 16.97 1.54
C TYR A 494 -1.94 18.06 2.53
N PRO A 495 -1.17 18.34 3.60
CA PRO A 495 -1.58 19.27 4.65
C PRO A 495 -2.06 20.64 4.17
N SER A 496 -1.43 21.24 3.16
CA SER A 496 -1.79 22.56 2.62
C SER A 496 -3.04 22.59 1.74
N CYS A 497 -3.50 21.45 1.23
CA CYS A 497 -4.73 21.31 0.44
C CYS A 497 -5.38 19.93 0.69
N PRO A 498 -5.93 19.69 1.90
CA PRO A 498 -6.30 18.35 2.35
C PRO A 498 -7.58 17.79 1.70
N ASP A 499 -8.41 18.65 1.10
CA ASP A 499 -9.73 18.28 0.60
C ASP A 499 -9.69 17.63 -0.79
N THR A 500 -9.69 16.31 -0.84
CA THR A 500 -9.68 15.54 -2.10
C THR A 500 -10.97 15.67 -2.91
N MET A 501 -12.07 16.16 -2.34
CA MET A 501 -13.32 16.36 -3.10
C MET A 501 -13.17 17.44 -4.16
N GLN A 502 -12.21 18.37 -4.00
CA GLN A 502 -11.94 19.40 -4.99
C GLN A 502 -11.34 18.84 -6.30
N HIS A 503 -10.94 17.56 -6.35
CA HIS A 503 -10.66 16.90 -7.62
C HIS A 503 -11.84 16.98 -8.59
N TYR A 504 -13.10 16.94 -8.14
CA TYR A 504 -14.25 17.13 -9.04
C TYR A 504 -14.21 18.47 -9.79
N LEU A 505 -13.69 19.52 -9.15
CA LEU A 505 -13.51 20.84 -9.77
C LEU A 505 -12.38 20.81 -10.82
N VAL A 506 -11.26 20.14 -10.52
CA VAL A 506 -10.18 19.92 -11.49
C VAL A 506 -10.69 19.14 -12.71
N TRP A 507 -11.47 18.08 -12.48
CA TRP A 507 -12.06 17.26 -13.54
C TRP A 507 -13.05 18.07 -14.40
N LYS A 508 -13.83 18.96 -13.78
CA LYS A 508 -14.71 19.88 -14.49
C LYS A 508 -13.93 20.82 -15.43
N LEU A 509 -12.71 21.23 -15.04
CA LEU A 509 -11.88 22.15 -15.82
C LEU A 509 -11.11 21.46 -16.96
N ILE A 510 -10.40 20.36 -16.68
CA ILE A 510 -9.48 19.77 -17.66
C ILE A 510 -9.91 18.41 -18.22
N ASP A 511 -11.00 17.83 -17.70
CA ASP A 511 -11.61 16.56 -18.13
C ASP A 511 -10.62 15.41 -18.40
N PRO A 512 -9.90 14.90 -17.37
CA PRO A 512 -8.96 13.77 -17.50
C PRO A 512 -9.63 12.44 -17.88
N THR A 513 -10.96 12.36 -17.86
CA THR A 513 -11.70 11.12 -18.18
C THR A 513 -11.46 10.64 -19.61
N ARG A 514 -11.10 11.56 -20.51
CA ARG A 514 -10.67 11.28 -21.89
C ARG A 514 -9.42 10.41 -21.99
N CYS A 515 -8.64 10.35 -20.92
CA CYS A 515 -7.44 9.51 -20.79
C CYS A 515 -7.68 8.28 -19.90
N GLY A 516 -8.95 7.98 -19.57
CA GLY A 516 -9.29 6.89 -18.65
C GLY A 516 -9.01 7.21 -17.18
N ILE A 517 -8.75 8.49 -16.83
CA ILE A 517 -8.51 8.92 -15.45
C ILE A 517 -9.82 9.46 -14.86
N GLY A 518 -10.48 8.64 -14.04
CA GLY A 518 -11.73 8.93 -13.35
C GLY A 518 -11.56 9.32 -11.88
N LEU A 519 -12.70 9.51 -11.22
CA LEU A 519 -12.81 9.75 -9.78
C LEU A 519 -13.77 8.76 -9.12
N THR A 520 -13.46 8.34 -7.89
CA THR A 520 -14.42 7.71 -6.99
C THR A 520 -15.37 8.74 -6.40
N SER A 521 -16.47 8.29 -5.77
CA SER A 521 -17.41 9.15 -5.05
C SER A 521 -16.77 10.00 -3.93
N ALA A 522 -15.63 9.56 -3.40
CA ALA A 522 -14.86 10.26 -2.37
C ALA A 522 -13.75 11.16 -2.93
N GLY A 523 -13.75 11.41 -4.25
CA GLY A 523 -12.77 12.24 -4.92
C GLY A 523 -11.39 11.60 -5.02
N GLN A 524 -11.27 10.27 -4.92
CA GLN A 524 -9.99 9.57 -5.18
C GLN A 524 -9.79 9.38 -6.68
N ILE A 525 -8.55 9.48 -7.13
CA ILE A 525 -8.20 9.33 -8.54
C ILE A 525 -8.12 7.84 -8.89
N THR A 526 -8.72 7.46 -10.01
CA THR A 526 -8.62 6.13 -10.59
C THR A 526 -8.09 6.25 -12.02
N PRO A 527 -7.06 5.52 -12.45
CA PRO A 527 -6.35 4.44 -11.74
C PRO A 527 -5.51 4.95 -10.55
N GLU A 528 -5.09 4.05 -9.66
CA GLU A 528 -4.46 4.40 -8.37
C GLU A 528 -3.07 5.03 -8.48
N TYR A 529 -2.31 4.69 -9.54
CA TYR A 529 -0.99 5.27 -9.81
C TYR A 529 -1.13 6.62 -10.52
N SER A 530 -1.86 7.52 -9.89
CA SER A 530 -2.20 8.83 -10.44
C SER A 530 -2.08 9.91 -9.38
N THR A 531 -1.77 11.13 -9.81
CA THR A 531 -1.77 12.29 -8.93
C THR A 531 -2.30 13.51 -9.68
N ALA A 532 -2.95 14.41 -8.95
CA ALA A 532 -3.39 15.69 -9.43
C ALA A 532 -2.74 16.79 -8.59
N ALA A 533 -2.49 17.93 -9.22
CA ALA A 533 -1.93 19.07 -8.52
C ALA A 533 -2.32 20.41 -9.14
N ILE A 534 -2.36 21.43 -8.27
CA ILE A 534 -2.30 22.83 -8.63
C ILE A 534 -0.84 23.28 -8.61
N VAL A 535 -0.42 24.03 -9.65
CA VAL A 535 0.91 24.62 -9.73
C VAL A 535 0.82 26.10 -9.38
N VAL A 536 1.54 26.48 -8.32
CA VAL A 536 1.62 27.85 -7.81
C VAL A 536 2.97 28.42 -8.22
N HIS A 537 2.96 29.34 -9.18
CA HIS A 537 4.18 29.91 -9.76
C HIS A 537 4.88 30.94 -8.85
N HIS A 538 4.31 31.35 -7.73
CA HIS A 538 4.88 32.41 -6.90
C HIS A 538 6.30 32.06 -6.38
N PRO A 539 7.27 32.99 -6.41
CA PRO A 539 8.65 32.73 -5.97
C PRO A 539 8.75 32.39 -4.47
N ASP A 540 7.92 33.03 -3.64
CA ASP A 540 7.89 32.80 -2.19
C ASP A 540 6.96 31.66 -1.76
N ALA A 541 6.46 30.85 -2.72
CA ALA A 541 5.64 29.70 -2.39
C ALA A 541 6.44 28.69 -1.56
N GLU A 542 5.88 28.26 -0.43
CA GLU A 542 6.45 27.20 0.41
C GLU A 542 5.40 26.13 0.76
N TYR A 543 5.83 24.89 0.99
CA TYR A 543 4.96 23.88 1.58
C TYR A 543 4.72 24.22 3.05
N PHE A 544 3.46 24.17 3.48
CA PHE A 544 3.06 24.49 4.84
C PHE A 544 2.02 23.49 5.37
N ILE A 545 1.83 23.49 6.68
CA ILE A 545 0.80 22.73 7.38
C ILE A 545 -0.26 23.68 7.92
N LEU A 546 -1.49 23.20 8.06
CA LEU A 546 -2.59 23.98 8.60
C LEU A 546 -2.47 24.21 10.11
#